data_AF-A0A935ZW23-F1
#
_entry.id   AF-A0A935ZW23-F1
#
_cell.length_a   1.000
_cell.length_b   1.000
_cell.length_c   1.000
_cell.angle_alpha   90.00
_cell.angle_beta   90.00
_cell.angle_gamma   90.00
#
_symmetry.space_group_name_H-M   'P 1'
#
loop_
_entity.id
_entity.type
_entity.pdbx_description
1 polymer ?
#
loop_
_entity_poly.entity_id
_entity_poly.type
_entity_poly.pdbx_seq_one_letter_code
_entity_poly.pdbx_strand_id
1 'polypeptide(L)'
;MDRILTTLCLVASLPLLACDSGGGEYVKKMEEFAGQACACKDAACVSKVSQEQADWLSKNAATAAKLDAKDAEKIGAATTKMTECMTKVTSGGG
;
A
#
# COMPACT_ATOMS: atom_id res chain seq x y z
N MET A 1 -32.23 23.99 39.26
CA MET A 1 -33.24 22.96 39.52
C MET A 1 -34.22 22.93 38.36
N ASP A 2 -34.41 21.90 37.55
CA ASP A 2 -33.68 20.68 37.25
C ASP A 2 -34.42 20.11 36.03
N ARG A 3 -33.85 20.24 34.83
CA ARG A 3 -34.20 19.42 33.65
C ARG A 3 -32.95 19.15 32.81
N ILE A 4 -31.85 18.84 33.49
CA ILE A 4 -30.78 18.00 32.94
C ILE A 4 -31.34 16.58 32.90
N LEU A 5 -32.15 16.22 31.90
CA LEU A 5 -32.44 14.79 31.62
C LEU A 5 -33.17 14.52 30.30
N THR A 6 -32.72 15.03 29.16
CA THR A 6 -32.95 14.31 27.90
C THR A 6 -31.82 14.56 26.93
N THR A 7 -30.71 13.94 27.30
CA THR A 7 -29.65 13.42 26.43
C THR A 7 -30.18 13.02 25.05
N LEU A 8 -30.05 13.92 24.08
CA LEU A 8 -29.95 13.56 22.68
C LEU A 8 -28.87 14.47 22.09
N CYS A 9 -27.61 14.10 22.35
CA CYS A 9 -26.47 14.60 21.60
C CYS A 9 -26.62 14.15 20.15
N LEU A 10 -27.43 14.89 19.39
CA LEU A 10 -27.55 14.81 17.94
C LEU A 10 -26.37 15.56 17.31
N VAL A 11 -25.16 15.15 17.68
CA VAL A 11 -23.90 15.49 16.99
C VAL A 11 -23.50 14.26 16.19
N ALA A 12 -24.20 14.03 15.07
CA ALA A 12 -23.83 13.02 14.08
C ALA A 12 -23.92 13.62 12.67
N SER A 13 -23.37 14.81 12.51
CA SER A 13 -23.11 15.45 11.22
C SER A 13 -21.69 16.03 11.17
N LEU A 14 -20.73 15.29 11.72
CA LEU A 14 -19.41 15.31 11.10
C LEU A 14 -19.56 14.46 9.83
N PRO A 15 -19.46 15.01 8.61
CA PRO A 15 -19.06 14.15 7.50
C PRO A 15 -17.78 13.49 7.98
N LEU A 16 -17.77 12.16 7.99
CA LEU A 16 -16.57 11.38 8.25
C LEU A 16 -15.48 12.01 7.40
N LEU A 17 -14.61 12.80 8.03
CA LEU A 17 -13.32 13.14 7.50
C LEU A 17 -12.78 11.76 7.12
N ALA A 18 -12.63 11.52 5.83
CA ALA A 18 -11.95 10.36 5.32
C ALA A 18 -10.60 10.36 6.03
N CYS A 19 -10.52 9.59 7.11
CA CYS A 19 -9.30 9.39 7.84
C CYS A 19 -8.47 8.57 6.88
N ASP A 20 -7.62 9.25 6.10
CA ASP A 20 -6.79 8.62 5.08
C ASP A 20 -5.98 7.52 5.78
N SER A 21 -6.36 6.27 5.52
CA SER A 21 -5.73 5.10 6.10
C SER A 21 -4.31 4.88 5.53
N GLY A 22 -3.83 5.76 4.66
CA GLY A 22 -2.60 5.61 3.87
C GLY A 22 -2.73 4.59 2.74
N GLY A 23 -3.90 3.97 2.56
CA GLY A 23 -4.10 2.86 1.63
C GLY A 23 -3.83 3.23 0.18
N GLY A 24 -4.30 4.40 -0.26
CA GLY A 24 -4.06 4.89 -1.62
C GLY A 24 -2.58 5.13 -1.92
N GLU A 25 -1.84 5.73 -0.99
CA GLU A 25 -0.38 5.90 -1.12
C GLU A 25 0.35 4.56 -1.06
N TYR A 26 -0.10 3.63 -0.22
CA TYR A 26 0.50 2.30 -0.10
C TYR A 26 0.37 1.51 -1.41
N VAL A 27 -0.83 1.50 -2.00
CA VAL A 27 -1.10 0.89 -3.30
C VAL A 27 -0.21 1.51 -4.37
N LYS A 28 -0.20 2.85 -4.46
CA LYS A 28 0.62 3.57 -5.44
C LYS A 28 2.09 3.22 -5.30
N LYS A 29 2.60 3.12 -4.07
CA LYS A 29 4.01 2.81 -3.85
C LYS A 29 4.37 1.40 -4.26
N MET A 30 3.48 0.43 -4.05
CA MET A 30 3.65 -0.93 -4.55
C MET A 30 3.62 -0.98 -6.09
N GLU A 31 2.77 -0.19 -6.74
CA GLU A 31 2.76 -0.05 -8.21
C GLU A 31 4.06 0.59 -8.74
N GLU A 32 4.63 1.57 -8.04
CA GLU A 32 5.93 2.16 -8.38
C GLU A 32 7.06 1.12 -8.30
N PHE A 33 7.13 0.31 -7.24
CA PHE A 33 8.11 -0.76 -7.14
C PHE A 33 7.95 -1.80 -8.26
N ALA A 34 6.72 -2.16 -8.60
CA ALA A 34 6.46 -3.03 -9.74
C ALA A 34 6.99 -2.39 -11.04
N GLY A 35 6.70 -1.11 -11.28
CA GLY A 35 7.19 -0.37 -12.44
C GLY A 35 8.73 -0.31 -12.52
N GLN A 36 9.40 -0.06 -11.38
CA GLN A 36 10.85 -0.06 -11.29
C GLN A 36 11.44 -1.44 -11.59
N ALA A 37 10.85 -2.51 -11.03
CA ALA A 37 11.28 -3.88 -11.32
C ALA A 37 11.11 -4.24 -12.80
N CYS A 38 10.03 -3.79 -13.44
CA CYS A 38 9.82 -3.99 -14.88
C CYS A 38 10.80 -3.20 -15.76
N ALA A 39 11.31 -2.07 -15.27
CA ALA A 39 12.31 -1.27 -15.98
C ALA A 39 13.73 -1.84 -15.83
N CYS A 40 13.94 -2.77 -14.89
CA CYS A 40 15.23 -3.42 -14.70
C CYS A 40 15.63 -4.29 -15.90
N LYS A 41 16.94 -4.26 -16.21
CA LYS A 41 17.54 -5.04 -17.29
C LYS A 41 18.48 -6.14 -16.80
N ASP A 42 18.79 -6.12 -15.51
CA ASP A 42 19.75 -7.02 -14.89
C ASP A 42 19.37 -7.31 -13.43
N ALA A 43 20.01 -8.33 -12.87
CA ALA A 43 19.77 -8.79 -11.52
C ALA A 43 20.21 -7.78 -10.44
N ALA A 44 21.17 -6.89 -10.73
CA ALA A 44 21.62 -5.89 -9.78
C ALA A 44 20.54 -4.81 -9.56
N CYS A 45 19.89 -4.38 -10.63
CA CYS A 45 18.72 -3.50 -10.57
C CYS A 45 17.57 -4.13 -9.78
N VAL A 46 17.23 -5.39 -10.09
CA VAL A 46 16.17 -6.12 -9.36
C VAL A 46 16.51 -6.19 -7.87
N SER A 47 17.75 -6.55 -7.52
CA SER A 47 18.20 -6.63 -6.14
C SER A 47 18.07 -5.30 -5.41
N LYS A 48 18.39 -4.18 -6.06
CA LYS A 48 18.24 -2.84 -5.50
C LYS A 48 16.76 -2.50 -5.25
N VAL A 49 15.88 -2.73 -6.21
CA VAL A 49 14.43 -2.49 -6.06
C VAL A 49 13.86 -3.35 -4.93
N SER A 50 14.26 -4.62 -4.82
CA SER A 50 13.85 -5.49 -3.72
C SER A 50 14.31 -4.98 -2.35
N GLN A 51 15.53 -4.45 -2.24
CA GLN A 51 16.02 -3.85 -0.99
C GLN A 51 15.25 -2.57 -0.63
N GLU A 52 15.03 -1.68 -1.58
CA GLU A 52 14.25 -0.45 -1.38
C GLU A 52 12.80 -0.75 -0.97
N GLN A 53 12.20 -1.78 -1.58
CA GLN A 53 10.88 -2.25 -1.18
C GLN A 53 10.90 -2.79 0.26
N ALA A 54 11.84 -3.67 0.61
CA ALA A 54 11.90 -4.25 1.95
C ALA A 54 12.07 -3.18 3.05
N ASP A 55 12.92 -2.19 2.80
CA ASP A 55 13.11 -1.05 3.70
C ASP A 55 11.83 -0.21 3.82
N TRP A 56 11.17 0.08 2.68
CA TRP A 56 9.92 0.83 2.69
C TRP A 56 8.79 0.08 3.40
N LEU A 57 8.62 -1.22 3.15
CA LEU A 57 7.62 -2.06 3.83
C LEU A 57 7.84 -2.06 5.35
N SER A 58 9.09 -2.17 5.79
CA SER A 58 9.45 -2.13 7.21
C SER A 58 9.06 -0.79 7.86
N LYS A 59 9.30 0.32 7.16
CA LYS A 59 8.91 1.68 7.61
C LYS A 59 7.41 1.92 7.58
N ASN A 60 6.66 1.16 6.78
CA ASN A 60 5.22 1.35 6.56
C ASN A 60 4.36 0.20 7.10
N ALA A 61 4.91 -0.66 7.96
CA ALA A 61 4.20 -1.80 8.53
C ALA A 61 2.92 -1.40 9.30
N ALA A 62 2.93 -0.24 9.96
CA ALA A 62 1.75 0.29 10.66
C ALA A 62 0.62 0.71 9.71
N THR A 63 0.96 1.12 8.48
CA THR A 63 0.00 1.41 7.41
C THR A 63 -0.53 0.10 6.83
N ALA A 64 0.35 -0.88 6.63
CA ALA A 64 -0.02 -2.21 6.13
C ALA A 64 -1.10 -2.88 7.00
N ALA A 65 -1.01 -2.72 8.32
CA ALA A 65 -1.99 -3.28 9.28
C ALA A 65 -3.38 -2.62 9.22
N LYS A 66 -3.52 -1.49 8.52
CA LYS A 66 -4.76 -0.71 8.41
C LYS A 66 -5.42 -0.80 7.03
N LEU A 67 -4.80 -1.54 6.10
CA LEU A 67 -5.31 -1.69 4.74
C LEU A 67 -6.64 -2.42 4.75
N ASP A 68 -7.57 -1.95 3.93
CA ASP A 68 -8.82 -2.66 3.69
C ASP A 68 -8.65 -3.73 2.60
N ALA A 69 -9.71 -4.51 2.36
CA ALA A 69 -9.68 -5.59 1.38
C ALA A 69 -9.43 -5.10 -0.05
N LYS A 70 -9.88 -3.88 -0.40
CA LYS A 70 -9.72 -3.30 -1.74
C LYS A 70 -8.29 -2.83 -1.95
N ASP A 71 -7.66 -2.25 -0.94
CA ASP A 71 -6.24 -1.90 -0.98
C ASP A 71 -5.39 -3.17 -1.08
N ALA A 72 -5.70 -4.21 -0.29
CA ALA A 72 -5.02 -5.50 -0.33
C ALA A 72 -5.11 -6.17 -1.71
N GLU A 73 -6.26 -6.12 -2.37
CA GLU A 73 -6.43 -6.62 -3.74
C GLU A 73 -5.48 -5.91 -4.74
N LYS A 74 -5.43 -4.58 -4.69
CA LYS A 74 -4.57 -3.80 -5.59
C LYS A 74 -3.09 -4.01 -5.30
N ILE A 75 -2.71 -4.10 -4.02
CA ILE A 75 -1.34 -4.44 -3.60
C ILE A 75 -0.98 -5.85 -4.09
N GLY A 76 -1.91 -6.80 -4.01
CA GLY A 76 -1.74 -8.14 -4.57
C GLY A 76 -1.46 -8.09 -6.08
N ALA A 77 -2.26 -7.34 -6.83
CA ALA A 77 -2.04 -7.15 -8.27
C ALA A 77 -0.67 -6.51 -8.60
N ALA A 78 -0.27 -5.48 -7.85
CA ALA A 78 1.04 -4.86 -8.00
C ALA A 78 2.20 -5.83 -7.67
N THR A 79 2.03 -6.66 -6.63
CA THR A 79 3.03 -7.67 -6.22
C THR A 79 3.17 -8.77 -7.27
N THR A 80 2.06 -9.25 -7.84
CA THR A 80 2.08 -10.21 -8.96
C THR A 80 2.83 -9.63 -10.15
N LYS A 81 2.49 -8.40 -10.57
CA LYS A 81 3.16 -7.72 -11.67
C LYS A 81 4.66 -7.55 -11.43
N MET A 82 5.04 -7.16 -10.21
CA MET A 82 6.45 -7.05 -9.83
C MET A 82 7.16 -8.40 -9.96
N THR A 83 6.55 -9.49 -9.48
CA THR A 83 7.11 -10.85 -9.54
C THR A 83 7.29 -11.31 -10.98
N GLU A 84 6.31 -11.06 -11.86
CA GLU A 84 6.38 -11.35 -13.29
C GLU A 84 7.56 -10.61 -13.94
N CYS A 85 7.73 -9.34 -13.61
CA CYS A 85 8.82 -8.52 -14.12
C CYS A 85 10.20 -8.98 -13.64
N MET A 86 10.34 -9.30 -12.35
CA MET A 86 11.57 -9.87 -11.81
C MET A 86 11.90 -11.21 -12.47
N THR A 87 10.89 -12.09 -12.63
CA THR A 87 11.03 -13.38 -13.31
C THR A 87 11.50 -13.20 -14.75
N LYS A 88 11.02 -12.18 -15.46
CA LYS A 88 11.45 -11.93 -16.84
C LYS A 88 12.94 -11.56 -16.93
N VAL A 89 13.44 -10.79 -15.97
CA VAL A 89 14.87 -10.41 -15.91
C VAL A 89 15.75 -11.62 -15.57
N THR A 90 15.29 -12.51 -14.69
CA THR A 90 16.06 -13.70 -14.28
C THR A 90 15.90 -14.90 -15.22
N SER A 91 14.79 -15.02 -15.94
CA SER A 91 14.54 -16.09 -16.92
C SER A 91 14.97 -15.74 -18.35
N GLY A 92 15.16 -14.45 -18.66
CA GLY A 92 15.68 -13.97 -19.94
C GLY A 92 17.19 -13.73 -19.99
N GLY A 93 17.92 -14.06 -18.91
CA GLY A 93 19.37 -13.94 -18.82
C GLY A 93 20.07 -15.25 -19.18
N GLY A 94 20.13 -15.55 -20.47
CA GLY A 94 20.94 -16.61 -21.09
C GLY A 94 21.36 -16.17 -22.49
#